data_AF-A0AAD8C3H7-F1
#
_entry.id   AF-A0AAD8C3H7-F1
#
_cell.length_a   1.000
_cell.length_b   1.000
_cell.length_c   1.000
_cell.angle_alpha   90.00
_cell.angle_beta   90.00
_cell.angle_gamma   90.00
#
_symmetry.space_group_name_H-M   'P 1'
#
loop_
_entity.id
_entity.type
_entity.pdbx_description
1 polymer ?
#
loop_
_entity_poly.entity_id
_entity_poly.type
_entity_poly.pdbx_seq_one_letter_code
_entity_poly.pdbx_strand_id
1 'polypeptide(L)' 'RNVGLKQDTWQTSNYEDLWNSTAAVDGSTDSNIDRNSCTHTCKGDHKPTWGVRFNATEITRYVLYNRK' A
#
# COMPACT_ATOMS: atom_id res chain seq x y z
N ARG A 1 7.31 -2.96 16.49
CA ARG A 1 6.17 -2.05 16.22
C ARG A 1 6.02 -1.89 14.72
N ASN A 2 4.81 -1.93 14.17
CA ASN A 2 4.59 -1.52 12.77
C ASN A 2 4.58 0.01 12.70
N VAL A 3 5.62 0.60 12.11
CA VAL A 3 5.73 2.06 11.93
C VAL A 3 5.05 2.57 10.67
N GLY A 4 4.67 1.68 9.76
CA GLY A 4 3.93 2.02 8.53
C GLY A 4 2.42 2.11 8.71
N LEU A 5 1.86 1.59 9.82
CA LEU A 5 0.41 1.57 10.06
C LEU A 5 -0.19 2.98 10.04
N LYS A 6 -1.22 3.18 9.21
CA LYS A 6 -1.98 4.43 9.04
C LYS A 6 -1.12 5.66 8.76
N GLN A 7 0.02 5.45 8.09
CA GLN A 7 0.89 6.53 7.64
C GLN A 7 0.41 7.11 6.32
N ASP A 8 0.96 8.26 5.95
CA ASP A 8 0.68 8.89 4.67
C ASP A 8 1.31 8.06 3.54
N THR A 9 0.51 7.78 2.51
CA THR A 9 0.93 6.97 1.36
C THR A 9 0.64 7.67 0.05
N TRP A 10 1.36 7.24 -0.98
CA TRP A 10 1.10 7.63 -2.35
C TRP A 10 1.34 6.45 -3.28
N GLN A 11 0.76 6.50 -4.47
CA GLN A 11 1.10 5.60 -5.56
C GLN A 11 1.00 6.36 -6.89
N THR A 12 1.64 5.83 -7.94
CA THR A 12 1.73 6.49 -9.24
C THR A 12 0.38 6.82 -9.86
N SER A 13 -0.60 5.94 -9.66
CA SER A 13 -1.98 6.12 -10.08
C SER A 13 -2.91 5.25 -9.25
N ASN A 14 -4.20 5.58 -9.21
CA ASN A 14 -5.22 4.72 -8.64
C ASN A 14 -6.06 4.17 -9.80
N TYR A 15 -6.26 2.84 -9.86
CA TYR A 15 -7.17 2.25 -10.86
C TYR A 15 -8.61 2.79 -10.68
N GLU A 16 -9.03 3.01 -9.43
CA GLU A 16 -10.21 3.78 -9.02
C GLU A 16 -9.96 4.36 -7.62
N ASP A 17 -10.80 5.30 -7.15
CA ASP A 17 -10.66 5.94 -5.83
C ASP A 17 -10.66 4.93 -4.67
N LEU A 18 -11.36 3.81 -4.84
CA LEU A 18 -11.44 2.71 -3.88
C LEU A 18 -10.08 2.02 -3.67
N TRP A 19 -9.27 1.90 -4.72
CA TRP A 19 -8.01 1.14 -4.73
C TRP A 19 -6.78 2.01 -4.46
N ASN A 20 -6.94 2.99 -3.58
CA ASN A 20 -5.91 3.96 -3.28
C ASN A 20 -4.77 3.38 -2.43
N SER A 21 -3.68 4.13 -2.33
CA SER A 21 -2.45 3.71 -1.66
C SER A 21 -2.60 3.36 -0.17
N THR A 22 -3.63 3.86 0.51
CA THR A 22 -3.78 3.72 1.98
C THR A 22 -4.12 2.29 2.40
N ALA A 23 -4.69 1.49 1.50
CA ALA A 23 -5.06 0.11 1.75
C ALA A 23 -3.86 -0.77 2.19
N ALA A 24 -2.64 -0.46 1.73
CA ALA A 24 -1.42 -1.19 2.13
C ALA A 24 -0.98 -0.93 3.59
N VAL A 25 -1.59 0.05 4.27
CA VAL A 25 -1.26 0.45 5.65
C VAL A 25 -2.49 0.54 6.55
N ASP A 26 -3.61 -0.05 6.14
CA ASP A 26 -4.88 -0.02 6.89
C ASP A 26 -4.89 -0.94 8.14
N GLY A 27 -3.95 -1.90 8.20
CA GLY A 27 -3.79 -2.86 9.29
C GLY A 27 -4.34 -4.26 9.00
N SER A 28 -4.94 -4.46 7.83
CA SER A 28 -5.36 -5.77 7.33
C SER A 28 -4.28 -6.38 6.43
N THR A 29 -4.29 -7.71 6.37
CA THR A 29 -3.37 -8.51 5.54
C THR A 29 -4.15 -9.40 4.57
N ASP A 30 -5.44 -9.09 4.38
CA ASP A 30 -6.26 -9.80 3.41
C ASP A 30 -5.68 -9.62 2.01
N SER A 31 -5.60 -10.73 1.29
CA SER A 31 -4.97 -10.81 -0.03
C SER A 31 -6.02 -10.90 -1.14
N ASN A 32 -7.31 -10.94 -0.81
CA ASN A 32 -8.38 -10.84 -1.76
C ASN A 32 -8.64 -9.36 -2.10
N ILE A 33 -8.48 -9.00 -3.37
CA ILE A 33 -8.74 -7.63 -3.85
C ILE A 33 -10.15 -7.18 -3.45
N ASP A 34 -11.17 -8.03 -3.57
CA ASP A 34 -12.58 -7.70 -3.34
C ASP A 34 -12.90 -7.30 -1.88
N ARG A 35 -11.93 -7.41 -0.98
CA ARG A 35 -12.02 -6.99 0.43
C ARG A 35 -11.61 -5.54 0.67
N ASN A 36 -11.24 -4.80 -0.38
CA ASN A 36 -10.85 -3.38 -0.32
C ASN A 36 -9.66 -3.10 0.62
N SER A 37 -8.75 -4.07 0.75
CA SER A 37 -7.56 -4.00 1.61
C SER A 37 -6.27 -4.27 0.82
N CYS A 38 -6.29 -3.92 -0.46
CA CYS A 38 -5.18 -4.03 -1.38
C CYS A 38 -5.12 -2.75 -2.23
N THR A 39 -3.92 -2.35 -2.66
CA THR A 39 -3.73 -1.20 -3.55
C THR A 39 -3.82 -1.63 -5.02
N HIS A 40 -4.15 -0.71 -5.93
CA HIS A 40 -4.14 -0.99 -7.36
C HIS A 40 -3.77 0.23 -8.19
N THR A 41 -2.68 0.13 -8.96
CA THR A 41 -2.27 1.13 -9.96
C THR A 41 -2.87 0.84 -11.32
N CYS A 42 -2.92 1.81 -12.23
CA CYS A 42 -3.41 1.62 -13.59
C CYS A 42 -2.50 0.70 -14.43
N LYS A 43 -3.09 -0.06 -15.36
CA LYS A 43 -2.38 -0.97 -16.28
C LYS A 43 -1.39 -0.27 -17.22
N GLY A 44 -1.55 1.04 -17.43
CA GLY A 44 -0.71 1.86 -18.32
C GLY A 44 0.55 2.43 -17.66
N ASP A 45 0.75 2.22 -16.36
CA ASP A 45 1.91 2.76 -15.67
C ASP A 45 3.19 2.07 -16.16
N HIS A 46 4.14 2.84 -16.69
CA HIS A 46 5.43 2.33 -17.14
C HIS A 46 6.24 1.74 -15.95
N LYS A 47 6.17 2.39 -14.78
CA LYS A 47 6.87 1.98 -13.55
C LYS A 47 5.96 2.19 -12.34
N PRO A 48 4.94 1.34 -12.15
CA PRO A 48 4.01 1.50 -11.05
C PRO A 48 4.78 1.48 -9.73
N THR A 49 4.59 2.52 -8.93
CA THR A 49 5.34 2.71 -7.68
C THR A 49 4.36 3.07 -6.58
N TRP A 50 4.60 2.53 -5.39
CA TRP A 50 3.92 2.88 -4.17
C TRP A 50 4.95 3.36 -3.15
N GLY A 51 4.58 4.34 -2.33
CA GLY A 51 5.43 4.87 -1.27
C GLY A 51 4.65 5.21 -0.02
N VAL A 52 5.36 5.20 1.11
CA VAL A 52 4.85 5.58 2.43
C VAL A 52 5.84 6.54 3.10
N ARG A 53 5.31 7.51 3.84
CA ARG A 53 6.09 8.47 4.61
C ARG A 53 5.84 8.26 6.10
N PHE A 54 6.91 8.05 6.86
CA PHE A 54 6.85 7.92 8.32
C PHE A 54 8.09 8.55 8.97
N ASN A 55 7.99 8.88 10.27
CA ASN A 55 9.05 9.55 11.02
C ASN A 55 9.86 8.57 11.90
N ALA A 56 10.23 7.41 11.35
CA ALA A 56 11.10 6.45 12.02
C ALA A 56 12.55 6.66 11.59
N THR A 57 13.48 6.66 12.54
CA THR A 57 14.92 6.86 12.28
C THR A 57 15.66 5.58 11.90
N GLU A 58 15.08 4.43 12.21
CA GLU A 58 15.64 3.11 11.90
C GLU A 58 14.52 2.16 11.46
N ILE A 59 14.78 1.40 10.38
CA ILE A 59 13.90 0.36 9.87
C ILE A 59 14.66 -0.97 9.87
N THR A 60 14.15 -1.94 10.64
CA THR A 60 14.81 -3.23 10.83
C THR A 60 14.20 -4.37 10.03
N ARG A 61 12.96 -4.21 9.52
CA ARG A 61 12.25 -5.23 8.76
C ARG A 61 11.19 -4.64 7.85
N TYR A 62 11.03 -5.26 6.67
CA TYR A 62 9.89 -5.10 5.78
C TYR A 62 9.07 -6.39 5.73
N VAL A 63 7.75 -6.27 5.61
CA VAL A 63 6.84 -7.39 5.40
C VAL A 63 5.86 -6.99 4.30
N LEU A 64 5.78 -7.78 3.23
CA LEU A 64 4.91 -7.53 2.09
C LEU A 64 3.89 -8.67 2.01
N TYR A 65 2.61 -8.32 1.89
CA TYR A 65 1.52 -9.27 1.64
C TYR A 65 1.08 -9.09 0.20
N ASN A 66 1.21 -10.15 -0.61
CA ASN A 66 0.83 -10.11 -2.02
C ASN A 66 -0.63 -10.53 -2.19
N ARG A 67 -1.29 -10.01 -3.23
CA ARG A 67 -2.61 -10.47 -3.66
C ARG A 67 -2.56 -11.97 -4.03
N LYS A 68 -3.63 -12.70 -3.72
CA LYS A 68 -3.84 -14.11 -4.12
C LYS A 68 -4.71 -14.23 -5.37
#